data_AF-A0A5J6SIR1-F1
#
_entry.id   AF-A0A5J6SIR1-F1
#
_cell.length_a   1.000
_cell.length_b   1.000
_cell.length_c   1.000
_cell.angle_alpha   90.00
_cell.angle_beta   90.00
_cell.angle_gamma   90.00
#
_symmetry.space_group_name_H-M   'P 1'
#
loop_
_entity.id
_entity.type
_entity.pdbx_description
1 polymer ?
#
loop_
_entity_poly.entity_id
_entity_poly.type
_entity_poly.pdbx_seq_one_letter_code
_entity_poly.pdbx_strand_id
1 'polypeptide(L)'
;MSKRPSSLIFFVSLIISGTILIQMALYVIAMLAGWNIKFNLVEVCHSTLKSIGLSSLEYVLDALVIYTLLFSFWKMSSQLIHASRMKKRFQQYREKMLTIEMNGMYTSGKEDLVVISYPGPIAITMGFIRPKIVISTGLINLLNEEELKAVISHEKYHKENRDPLKIFLLSLFASTMGYIPILKWFNQKYRIIQEVLADEFAIEKQKTSVNLGSALLKMLKVGKQEKMAFTYVSFADTSVNYRIEYMLNPVKKIQLKIPLEVAFISLTIFSLICAFFIYALA
;
A
#
# COMPACT_ATOMS: atom_id res chain seq x y z
N MET A 1 -6.37 18.59 -3.76
CA MET A 1 -5.88 17.98 -5.03
C MET A 1 -6.89 16.98 -5.60
N SER A 2 -6.89 16.72 -6.92
CA SER A 2 -7.79 15.66 -7.47
C SER A 2 -7.30 14.27 -7.09
N LYS A 3 -8.21 13.33 -6.76
CA LYS A 3 -7.88 11.90 -6.52
C LYS A 3 -7.45 11.12 -7.78
N ARG A 4 -7.60 11.73 -8.96
CA ARG A 4 -7.34 11.11 -10.28
C ARG A 4 -5.97 10.43 -10.41
N PRO A 5 -4.83 11.07 -10.07
CA PRO A 5 -3.51 10.45 -10.21
C PRO A 5 -3.34 9.19 -9.33
N SER A 6 -3.80 9.21 -8.08
CA SER A 6 -3.70 8.02 -7.22
C SER A 6 -4.57 6.86 -7.69
N SER A 7 -5.79 7.16 -8.15
CA SER A 7 -6.66 6.13 -8.71
C SER A 7 -6.05 5.50 -9.96
N LEU A 8 -5.48 6.31 -10.84
CA LEU A 8 -4.80 5.82 -12.04
C LEU A 8 -3.62 4.91 -11.70
N ILE A 9 -2.74 5.32 -10.78
CA ILE A 9 -1.61 4.49 -10.30
C ILE A 9 -2.13 3.15 -9.78
N PHE A 10 -3.18 3.16 -8.96
CA PHE A 10 -3.75 1.95 -8.40
C PHE A 10 -4.32 1.01 -9.48
N PHE A 11 -5.16 1.53 -10.39
CA PHE A 11 -5.78 0.70 -11.43
C PHE A 11 -4.76 0.18 -12.45
N VAL A 12 -3.79 1.00 -12.87
CA VAL A 12 -2.72 0.54 -13.77
C VAL A 12 -1.91 -0.58 -13.12
N SER A 13 -1.51 -0.41 -11.86
CA SER A 13 -0.78 -1.46 -11.13
C SER A 13 -1.62 -2.74 -10.99
N LEU A 14 -2.92 -2.60 -10.70
CA LEU A 14 -3.83 -3.73 -10.55
C LEU A 14 -4.02 -4.50 -11.86
N ILE A 15 -4.15 -3.81 -13.00
CA ILE A 15 -4.30 -4.43 -14.32
C ILE A 15 -3.01 -5.16 -14.70
N ILE A 16 -1.85 -4.49 -14.60
CA ILE A 16 -0.56 -5.10 -14.97
C ILE A 16 -0.27 -6.32 -14.09
N SER A 17 -0.29 -6.16 -12.77
CA SER A 17 0.03 -7.26 -11.86
C SER A 17 -1.04 -8.35 -11.85
N GLY A 18 -2.31 -7.98 -11.95
CA GLY A 18 -3.42 -8.92 -12.01
C GLY A 18 -3.35 -9.81 -13.26
N THR A 19 -3.12 -9.22 -14.43
CA THR A 19 -2.98 -9.99 -15.68
C THR A 19 -1.78 -10.94 -15.63
N ILE A 20 -0.62 -10.50 -15.14
CA ILE A 20 0.56 -11.36 -15.02
C ILE A 20 0.30 -12.52 -14.05
N LEU A 21 -0.26 -12.27 -12.86
CA LEU A 21 -0.56 -13.33 -11.88
C LEU A 21 -1.57 -14.34 -12.43
N ILE A 22 -2.61 -13.88 -13.13
CA ILE A 22 -3.61 -14.76 -13.75
C ILE A 22 -2.95 -15.64 -14.82
N GLN A 23 -2.13 -15.06 -15.70
CA GLN A 23 -1.40 -15.80 -16.74
C GLN A 23 -0.46 -16.86 -16.14
N MET A 24 0.28 -16.50 -15.09
CA MET A 24 1.13 -17.42 -14.33
C MET A 24 0.33 -18.57 -13.69
N ALA A 25 -0.80 -18.25 -13.06
CA ALA A 25 -1.64 -19.27 -12.42
C ALA A 25 -2.26 -20.22 -13.45
N LEU A 26 -2.78 -19.68 -14.57
CA LEU A 26 -3.32 -20.48 -15.67
C LEU A 26 -2.25 -21.38 -16.27
N TYR A 27 -1.01 -20.90 -16.41
CA TYR A 27 0.12 -21.69 -16.90
C TYR A 27 0.40 -22.90 -15.99
N VAL A 28 0.54 -22.67 -14.68
CA VAL A 28 0.80 -23.76 -13.73
C VAL A 28 -0.37 -24.76 -13.68
N ILE A 29 -1.61 -24.29 -13.74
CA ILE A 29 -2.79 -25.18 -13.79
C ILE A 29 -2.77 -26.03 -15.07
N ALA A 30 -2.48 -25.44 -16.23
CA ALA A 30 -2.40 -26.14 -17.51
C ALA A 30 -1.26 -27.17 -17.52
N MET A 31 -0.08 -26.79 -17.02
CA MET A 31 1.07 -27.66 -16.87
C MET A 31 0.75 -28.89 -16.01
N LEU A 32 0.02 -28.70 -14.89
CA LEU A 32 -0.39 -29.81 -14.01
C LEU A 32 -1.51 -30.67 -14.62
N ALA A 33 -2.41 -30.08 -15.40
CA ALA A 33 -3.53 -30.77 -16.05
C ALA A 33 -3.16 -31.42 -17.39
N GLY A 34 -1.97 -31.15 -17.94
CA GLY A 34 -1.56 -31.57 -19.28
C GLY A 34 -2.36 -30.89 -20.40
N TRP A 35 -2.88 -29.68 -20.17
CA TRP A 35 -3.65 -28.92 -21.15
C TRP A 35 -2.77 -28.02 -22.01
N ASN A 36 -3.05 -27.95 -23.31
CA ASN A 36 -2.41 -26.99 -24.21
C ASN A 36 -3.24 -25.70 -24.31
N ILE A 37 -2.85 -24.66 -23.56
CA ILE A 37 -3.48 -23.34 -23.64
C ILE A 37 -2.74 -22.50 -24.69
N LYS A 38 -3.36 -22.33 -25.86
CA LYS A 38 -2.78 -21.54 -26.97
C LYS A 38 -2.65 -20.04 -26.69
N PHE A 39 -3.38 -19.51 -25.70
CA PHE A 39 -3.43 -18.07 -25.37
C PHE A 39 -2.84 -17.78 -23.98
N ASN A 40 -1.66 -18.32 -23.67
CA ASN A 40 -0.94 -18.03 -22.44
C ASN A 40 0.41 -17.35 -22.71
N LEU A 41 0.68 -16.25 -22.00
CA LEU A 41 1.90 -15.47 -22.17
C LEU A 41 3.18 -16.26 -21.82
N VAL A 42 3.12 -17.13 -20.81
CA VAL A 42 4.25 -17.97 -20.39
C VAL A 42 4.53 -19.06 -21.43
N GLU A 43 3.48 -19.71 -21.94
CA GLU A 43 3.59 -20.73 -23.01
C GLU A 43 4.23 -20.16 -24.29
N VAL A 44 3.82 -18.94 -24.66
CA VAL A 44 4.40 -18.20 -25.78
C VAL A 44 5.88 -17.92 -25.56
N CYS A 45 6.27 -17.51 -24.35
CA CYS A 45 7.69 -17.33 -24.00
C CYS A 45 8.46 -18.64 -24.10
N HIS A 46 7.88 -19.75 -23.61
CA HIS A 46 8.49 -21.08 -23.69
C HIS A 46 8.73 -21.52 -25.14
N SER A 47 7.72 -21.45 -26.01
CA SER A 47 7.84 -21.83 -27.43
C SER A 47 8.90 -21.01 -28.18
N THR A 48 9.02 -19.73 -27.82
CA THR A 48 10.00 -18.82 -28.42
C THR A 48 11.42 -19.10 -27.93
N LEU A 49 11.61 -19.35 -26.63
CA LEU A 49 12.92 -19.75 -26.09
C LEU A 49 13.44 -21.02 -26.78
N LYS A 50 12.54 -21.98 -27.05
CA LYS A 50 12.85 -23.19 -27.80
C LYS A 50 13.30 -22.90 -29.22
N SER A 51 12.58 -22.02 -29.94
CA SER A 51 12.88 -21.72 -31.34
C SER A 51 14.19 -20.94 -31.53
N ILE A 52 14.61 -20.16 -30.54
CA ILE A 52 15.89 -19.44 -30.53
C ILE A 52 17.06 -20.36 -30.09
N GLY A 53 16.77 -21.59 -29.61
CA GLY A 53 17.78 -22.55 -29.15
C GLY A 53 18.24 -22.33 -27.71
N LEU A 54 17.48 -21.57 -26.91
CA LEU A 54 17.76 -21.25 -25.50
C LEU A 54 16.95 -22.14 -24.55
N SER A 55 16.92 -23.46 -24.81
CA SER A 55 16.10 -24.42 -24.06
C SER A 55 16.37 -24.46 -22.55
N SER A 56 17.60 -24.13 -22.12
CA SER A 56 17.93 -24.05 -20.68
C SER A 56 17.18 -22.93 -19.94
N LEU A 57 16.75 -21.86 -20.64
CA LEU A 57 16.03 -20.74 -20.04
C LEU A 57 14.55 -21.06 -19.77
N GLU A 58 13.99 -22.11 -20.36
CA GLU A 58 12.61 -22.57 -20.11
C GLU A 58 12.45 -22.95 -18.63
N TYR A 59 13.39 -23.73 -18.10
CA TYR A 59 13.39 -24.11 -16.68
C TYR A 59 13.56 -22.92 -15.73
N VAL A 60 14.29 -21.89 -16.15
CA VAL A 60 14.45 -20.65 -15.38
C VAL A 60 13.13 -19.88 -15.33
N LEU A 61 12.40 -19.83 -16.45
CA LEU A 61 11.08 -19.21 -16.52
C LEU A 61 10.07 -19.96 -15.64
N ASP A 62 10.03 -21.28 -15.70
CA ASP A 62 9.18 -22.10 -14.84
C ASP A 62 9.46 -21.87 -13.36
N ALA A 63 10.74 -21.89 -12.99
CA ALA A 63 11.18 -21.61 -11.62
C ALA A 63 10.74 -20.21 -11.19
N LEU A 64 10.86 -19.19 -12.04
CA LEU A 64 10.41 -17.82 -11.76
C LEU A 64 8.90 -17.74 -11.54
N VAL A 65 8.10 -18.43 -12.37
CA VAL A 65 6.64 -18.45 -12.26
C VAL A 65 6.21 -19.12 -10.96
N ILE A 66 6.71 -20.32 -10.68
CA ILE A 66 6.39 -21.07 -9.46
C ILE A 66 6.83 -20.29 -8.23
N TYR A 67 8.06 -19.75 -8.24
CA TYR A 67 8.57 -18.91 -7.16
C TYR A 67 7.66 -17.69 -6.91
N THR A 68 7.26 -16.98 -7.97
CA THR A 68 6.42 -15.79 -7.85
C THR A 68 5.06 -16.12 -7.23
N LEU A 69 4.42 -17.22 -7.64
CA LEU A 69 3.12 -17.65 -7.11
C LEU A 69 3.23 -18.09 -5.64
N LEU A 70 4.21 -18.94 -5.31
CA LEU A 70 4.44 -19.40 -3.93
C LEU A 70 4.78 -18.24 -3.00
N PHE A 71 5.66 -17.32 -3.44
CA PHE A 71 6.03 -16.14 -2.67
C PHE A 71 4.85 -15.18 -2.49
N SER A 72 4.00 -15.00 -3.51
CA SER A 72 2.77 -14.22 -3.42
C SER A 72 1.78 -14.82 -2.42
N PHE A 73 1.58 -16.14 -2.47
CA PHE A 73 0.71 -16.86 -1.55
C PHE A 73 1.23 -16.78 -0.10
N TRP A 74 2.54 -16.97 0.09
CA TRP A 74 3.20 -16.83 1.39
C TRP A 74 3.02 -15.43 1.97
N LYS A 75 3.29 -14.38 1.18
CA LYS A 75 3.12 -12.98 1.60
C LYS A 75 1.67 -12.66 1.96
N MET A 76 0.71 -13.12 1.15
CA MET A 76 -0.72 -12.94 1.43
C MET A 76 -1.10 -13.61 2.76
N SER A 77 -0.73 -14.87 2.94
CA SER A 77 -1.04 -15.66 4.14
C SER A 77 -0.39 -15.07 5.39
N SER A 78 0.89 -14.73 5.30
CA SER A 78 1.63 -14.04 6.37
C SER A 78 0.94 -12.74 6.76
N GLN A 79 0.53 -11.91 5.80
CA GLN A 79 -0.17 -10.66 6.11
C GLN A 79 -1.50 -10.87 6.81
N LEU A 80 -2.30 -11.86 6.37
CA LEU A 80 -3.57 -12.19 7.01
C LEU A 80 -3.36 -12.64 8.47
N ILE A 81 -2.30 -13.41 8.73
CA ILE A 81 -1.91 -13.82 10.08
C ILE A 81 -1.50 -12.61 10.92
N HIS A 82 -0.64 -11.72 10.39
CA HIS A 82 -0.20 -10.51 11.10
C HIS A 82 -1.37 -9.58 11.40
N ALA A 83 -2.27 -9.35 10.44
CA ALA A 83 -3.47 -8.54 10.62
C ALA A 83 -4.39 -9.14 11.70
N SER A 84 -4.56 -10.47 11.71
CA SER A 84 -5.37 -11.18 12.71
C SER A 84 -4.75 -11.08 14.11
N ARG A 85 -3.42 -11.26 14.22
CA ARG A 85 -2.68 -11.11 15.47
C ARG A 85 -2.75 -9.68 16.01
N MET A 86 -2.57 -8.67 15.16
CA MET A 86 -2.73 -7.26 15.54
C MET A 86 -4.13 -6.96 16.04
N LYS A 87 -5.16 -7.45 15.34
CA LYS A 87 -6.56 -7.28 15.76
C LYS A 87 -6.79 -7.90 17.15
N LYS A 88 -6.29 -9.11 17.39
CA LYS A 88 -6.39 -9.77 18.70
C LYS A 88 -5.66 -8.97 19.78
N ARG A 89 -4.45 -8.48 19.51
CA ARG A 89 -3.67 -7.66 20.45
C ARG A 89 -4.40 -6.36 20.80
N PHE A 90 -4.90 -5.63 19.81
CA PHE A 90 -5.66 -4.41 20.07
C PHE A 90 -6.98 -4.65 20.78
N GLN A 91 -7.62 -5.80 20.57
CA GLN A 91 -8.79 -6.18 21.37
C GLN A 91 -8.45 -6.41 22.84
N GLN A 92 -7.27 -6.95 23.15
CA GLN A 92 -6.82 -7.15 24.53
C GLN A 92 -6.55 -5.84 25.25
N TYR A 93 -5.94 -4.86 24.57
CA TYR A 93 -5.68 -3.53 25.12
C TYR A 93 -6.83 -2.55 24.92
N ARG A 94 -8.02 -2.99 24.47
CA ARG A 94 -9.13 -2.09 24.14
C ARG A 94 -9.71 -1.44 25.39
N GLU A 95 -9.71 -0.11 25.42
CA GLU A 95 -10.39 0.69 26.43
C GLU A 95 -11.86 0.85 26.04
N LYS A 96 -12.76 0.05 26.61
CA LYS A 96 -14.17 -0.02 26.18
C LYS A 96 -14.92 1.29 26.37
N MET A 97 -14.85 1.88 27.57
CA MET A 97 -15.59 3.11 27.89
C MET A 97 -15.10 4.29 27.04
N LEU A 98 -13.78 4.51 26.99
CA LEU A 98 -13.18 5.56 26.18
C LEU A 98 -13.45 5.35 24.68
N THR A 99 -13.51 4.10 24.22
CA THR A 99 -13.94 3.80 22.84
C THR A 99 -15.37 4.27 22.58
N ILE A 100 -16.32 4.02 23.49
CA ILE A 100 -17.72 4.43 23.32
C ILE A 100 -17.81 5.97 23.28
N GLU A 101 -17.16 6.63 24.23
CA GLU A 101 -17.11 8.09 24.34
C GLU A 101 -16.57 8.74 23.06
N MET A 102 -15.40 8.27 22.59
CA MET A 102 -14.76 8.78 21.38
C MET A 102 -15.59 8.52 20.12
N ASN A 103 -16.30 7.38 20.03
CA ASN A 103 -17.21 7.17 18.91
C ASN A 103 -18.42 8.12 18.97
N GLY A 104 -18.93 8.43 20.17
CA GLY A 104 -19.97 9.44 20.36
C GLY A 104 -19.54 10.81 19.82
N MET A 105 -18.32 11.25 20.18
CA MET A 105 -17.81 12.56 19.79
C MET A 105 -17.40 12.67 18.31
N TYR A 106 -16.68 11.66 17.77
CA TYR A 106 -15.97 11.82 16.49
C TYR A 106 -16.56 11.02 15.31
N THR A 107 -17.35 9.99 15.59
CA THR A 107 -17.90 9.10 14.54
C THR A 107 -19.42 9.05 14.54
N SER A 108 -20.08 9.95 15.30
CA SER A 108 -21.54 10.00 15.45
C SER A 108 -22.12 8.66 15.89
N GLY A 109 -21.43 7.97 16.80
CA GLY A 109 -21.84 6.69 17.37
C GLY A 109 -21.58 5.45 16.48
N LYS A 110 -21.03 5.61 15.27
CA LYS A 110 -20.61 4.46 14.45
C LYS A 110 -19.39 3.81 15.10
N GLU A 111 -19.33 2.47 15.23
CA GLU A 111 -18.19 1.73 15.80
C GLU A 111 -16.92 1.73 14.91
N ASP A 112 -16.53 2.91 14.46
CA ASP A 112 -15.50 3.16 13.47
C ASP A 112 -14.15 3.47 14.12
N LEU A 113 -14.12 3.85 15.39
CA LEU A 113 -12.94 4.19 16.17
C LEU A 113 -12.77 3.19 17.33
N VAL A 114 -11.54 2.80 17.61
CA VAL A 114 -11.16 1.93 18.73
C VAL A 114 -10.04 2.59 19.50
N VAL A 115 -10.19 2.68 20.82
CA VAL A 115 -9.15 3.21 21.71
C VAL A 115 -8.41 2.05 22.37
N ILE A 116 -7.07 2.10 22.35
CA ILE A 116 -6.19 1.12 22.99
C ILE A 116 -5.39 1.75 24.13
N SER A 117 -5.24 1.01 25.22
CA SER A 117 -4.40 1.36 26.37
C SER A 117 -2.93 1.15 26.00
N TYR A 118 -2.26 2.23 25.63
CA TYR A 118 -0.86 2.19 25.20
C TYR A 118 -0.21 3.58 25.36
N PRO A 119 0.99 3.67 25.95
CA PRO A 119 1.59 4.95 26.34
C PRO A 119 2.14 5.78 25.18
N GLY A 120 2.57 5.17 24.08
CA GLY A 120 3.09 5.90 22.92
C GLY A 120 1.97 6.45 22.01
N PRO A 121 2.22 7.52 21.23
CA PRO A 121 1.20 8.18 20.42
C PRO A 121 0.92 7.43 19.11
N ILE A 122 0.01 6.47 19.16
CA ILE A 122 -0.48 5.70 17.99
C ILE A 122 -1.80 6.31 17.50
N ALA A 123 -1.85 6.63 16.20
CA ALA A 123 -3.04 6.79 15.37
C ALA A 123 -2.81 6.03 14.04
N ILE A 124 -3.68 5.08 13.71
CA ILE A 124 -3.63 4.33 12.46
C ILE A 124 -5.02 3.89 12.01
N THR A 125 -5.20 3.67 10.71
CA THR A 125 -6.36 2.99 10.15
C THR A 125 -6.02 1.54 9.81
N MET A 126 -6.79 0.59 10.35
CA MET A 126 -6.54 -0.84 10.17
C MET A 126 -7.74 -1.62 9.65
N GLY A 127 -7.47 -2.69 8.88
CA GLY A 127 -8.48 -3.61 8.35
C GLY A 127 -8.75 -3.40 6.87
N PHE A 128 -8.97 -4.50 6.14
CA PHE A 128 -9.10 -4.47 4.67
C PHE A 128 -10.54 -4.22 4.20
N ILE A 129 -11.51 -4.97 4.73
CA ILE A 129 -12.91 -4.91 4.26
C ILE A 129 -13.69 -3.81 4.99
N ARG A 130 -13.55 -3.76 6.32
CA ARG A 130 -14.17 -2.77 7.20
C ARG A 130 -13.08 -2.08 8.02
N PRO A 131 -12.35 -1.13 7.41
CA PRO A 131 -11.29 -0.40 8.12
C PRO A 131 -11.85 0.33 9.34
N LYS A 132 -11.10 0.32 10.44
CA LYS A 132 -11.39 1.07 11.68
C LYS A 132 -10.19 1.95 12.02
N ILE A 133 -10.47 3.10 12.61
CA ILE A 133 -9.48 4.00 13.18
C ILE A 133 -9.08 3.44 14.55
N VAL A 134 -7.78 3.35 14.82
CA VAL A 134 -7.24 2.96 16.12
C VAL A 134 -6.40 4.10 16.64
N ILE A 135 -6.72 4.54 17.85
CA ILE A 135 -5.94 5.54 18.58
C ILE A 135 -5.56 5.00 19.95
N SER A 136 -4.48 5.51 20.50
CA SER A 136 -3.97 5.13 21.82
C SER A 136 -4.32 6.17 22.89
N THR A 137 -4.36 5.74 24.15
CA THR A 137 -4.44 6.65 25.30
C THR A 137 -3.25 7.62 25.34
N GLY A 138 -2.05 7.17 24.95
CA GLY A 138 -0.88 8.03 24.79
C GLY A 138 -1.07 9.18 23.79
N LEU A 139 -1.73 8.92 22.66
CA LEU A 139 -2.06 9.96 21.69
C LEU A 139 -3.06 10.97 22.27
N ILE A 140 -4.11 10.48 22.94
CA ILE A 140 -5.15 11.32 23.55
C ILE A 140 -4.54 12.24 24.61
N ASN A 141 -3.60 11.74 25.41
CA ASN A 141 -2.93 12.51 26.44
C ASN A 141 -1.90 13.52 25.86
N LEU A 142 -1.35 13.24 24.68
CA LEU A 142 -0.33 14.08 24.03
C LEU A 142 -0.94 15.30 23.31
N LEU A 143 -2.11 15.11 22.70
CA LEU A 143 -2.73 16.09 21.81
C LEU A 143 -3.84 16.86 22.52
N ASN A 144 -3.98 18.14 22.20
CA ASN A 144 -5.19 18.88 22.57
C ASN A 144 -6.38 18.46 21.69
N GLU A 145 -7.58 18.92 22.02
CA GLU A 145 -8.82 18.52 21.34
C GLU A 145 -8.78 18.79 19.82
N GLU A 146 -8.34 19.98 19.41
CA GLU A 146 -8.31 20.37 18.00
C GLU A 146 -7.23 19.61 17.20
N GLU A 147 -6.08 19.34 17.81
CA GLU A 147 -5.02 18.47 17.28
C GLU A 147 -5.52 17.02 17.10
N LEU A 148 -6.18 16.46 18.12
CA LEU A 148 -6.72 15.10 18.09
C LEU A 148 -7.80 14.97 17.01
N LYS A 149 -8.68 15.97 16.90
CA LYS A 149 -9.70 16.06 15.84
C LYS A 149 -9.07 16.12 14.45
N ALA A 150 -7.91 16.76 14.30
CA ALA A 150 -7.20 16.85 13.02
C ALA A 150 -6.67 15.47 12.62
N VAL A 151 -6.02 14.77 13.57
CA VAL A 151 -5.50 13.41 13.37
C VAL A 151 -6.63 12.42 13.08
N ILE A 152 -7.75 12.46 13.81
CA ILE A 152 -8.91 11.60 13.53
C ILE A 152 -9.50 11.91 12.15
N SER A 153 -9.54 13.18 11.74
CA SER A 153 -9.99 13.54 10.39
C SER A 153 -9.06 12.98 9.31
N HIS A 154 -7.74 13.02 9.53
CA HIS A 154 -6.75 12.42 8.65
C HIS A 154 -6.96 10.89 8.53
N GLU A 155 -7.11 10.19 9.66
CA GLU A 155 -7.38 8.74 9.64
C GLU A 155 -8.73 8.39 9.00
N LYS A 156 -9.73 9.26 9.17
CA LYS A 156 -11.04 9.09 8.52
C LYS A 156 -10.92 9.08 7.00
N TYR A 157 -10.01 9.87 6.42
CA TYR A 157 -9.73 9.81 4.99
C TYR A 157 -9.25 8.43 4.56
N HIS A 158 -8.27 7.85 5.27
CA HIS A 158 -7.74 6.51 4.96
C HIS A 158 -8.80 5.43 5.07
N LYS A 159 -9.68 5.54 6.07
CA LYS A 159 -10.83 4.65 6.26
C LYS A 159 -11.79 4.73 5.07
N GLU A 160 -12.23 5.93 4.71
CA GLU A 160 -13.17 6.17 3.61
C GLU A 160 -12.58 5.77 2.25
N ASN A 161 -11.29 6.00 2.05
CA ASN A 161 -10.58 5.63 0.82
C ASN A 161 -10.16 4.15 0.76
N ARG A 162 -10.33 3.40 1.87
CA ARG A 162 -9.88 2.00 2.03
C ARG A 162 -8.39 1.81 1.73
N ASP A 163 -7.58 2.77 2.17
CA ASP A 163 -6.14 2.77 1.91
C ASP A 163 -5.40 1.53 2.43
N PRO A 164 -5.75 0.94 3.60
CA PRO A 164 -5.06 -0.26 4.07
C PRO A 164 -5.05 -1.41 3.05
N LEU A 165 -6.18 -1.63 2.34
CA LEU A 165 -6.27 -2.67 1.31
C LEU A 165 -5.48 -2.30 0.05
N LYS A 166 -5.64 -1.07 -0.44
CA LYS A 166 -4.95 -0.62 -1.67
C LYS A 166 -3.44 -0.61 -1.51
N ILE A 167 -2.97 -0.08 -0.38
CA ILE A 167 -1.55 -0.05 -0.02
C ILE A 167 -1.00 -1.48 0.14
N PHE A 168 -1.78 -2.39 0.73
CA PHE A 168 -1.39 -3.78 0.83
C PHE A 168 -1.21 -4.43 -0.56
N LEU A 169 -2.18 -4.28 -1.46
CA LEU A 169 -2.10 -4.84 -2.82
C LEU A 169 -0.90 -4.29 -3.59
N LEU A 170 -0.69 -2.97 -3.57
CA LEU A 170 0.47 -2.36 -4.22
C LEU A 170 1.79 -2.83 -3.62
N SER A 171 1.84 -3.02 -2.30
CA SER A 171 3.02 -3.56 -1.62
C SER A 171 3.27 -5.03 -1.96
N LEU A 172 2.21 -5.83 -2.11
CA LEU A 172 2.29 -7.21 -2.53
C LEU A 172 2.91 -7.27 -3.93
N PHE A 173 2.31 -6.57 -4.90
CA PHE A 173 2.79 -6.52 -6.28
C PHE A 173 4.23 -6.03 -6.40
N ALA A 174 4.57 -4.93 -5.73
CA ALA A 174 5.94 -4.40 -5.72
C ALA A 174 6.96 -5.36 -5.11
N SER A 175 6.55 -6.24 -4.19
CA SER A 175 7.45 -7.21 -3.55
C SER A 175 7.57 -8.51 -4.34
N THR A 176 6.48 -8.99 -4.94
CA THR A 176 6.43 -10.28 -5.64
C THR A 176 6.92 -10.18 -7.08
N MET A 177 6.71 -9.02 -7.70
CA MET A 177 7.17 -8.70 -9.06
C MET A 177 8.32 -7.70 -9.01
N GLY A 178 9.35 -7.99 -8.22
CA GLY A 178 10.53 -7.12 -8.07
C GLY A 178 11.27 -6.86 -9.39
N TYR A 179 11.10 -7.75 -10.37
CA TYR A 179 11.59 -7.61 -11.74
C TYR A 179 10.81 -6.59 -12.59
N ILE A 180 9.76 -5.96 -12.05
CA ILE A 180 9.03 -4.85 -12.67
C ILE A 180 9.24 -3.58 -11.83
N PRO A 181 10.33 -2.82 -12.06
CA PRO A 181 10.74 -1.72 -11.19
C PRO A 181 9.68 -0.62 -11.01
N ILE A 182 8.85 -0.38 -12.03
CA ILE A 182 7.79 0.63 -11.97
C ILE A 182 6.75 0.36 -10.87
N LEU A 183 6.51 -0.90 -10.48
CA LEU A 183 5.57 -1.24 -9.41
C LEU A 183 6.05 -0.75 -8.04
N LYS A 184 7.37 -0.82 -7.79
CA LYS A 184 7.98 -0.27 -6.56
C LYS A 184 7.83 1.24 -6.52
N TRP A 185 8.04 1.91 -7.64
CA TRP A 185 7.85 3.36 -7.76
C TRP A 185 6.37 3.75 -7.56
N PHE A 186 5.43 3.03 -8.19
CA PHE A 186 3.99 3.24 -8.01
C PHE A 186 3.55 3.07 -6.56
N ASN A 187 4.01 2.03 -5.86
CA ASN A 187 3.70 1.83 -4.44
C ASN A 187 4.20 3.01 -3.58
N GLN A 188 5.44 3.46 -3.77
CA GLN A 188 5.99 4.61 -3.04
C GLN A 188 5.23 5.90 -3.32
N LYS A 189 4.96 6.20 -4.60
CA LYS A 189 4.22 7.41 -5.00
C LYS A 189 2.77 7.39 -4.54
N TYR A 190 2.09 6.25 -4.64
CA TYR A 190 0.73 6.10 -4.14
C TYR A 190 0.64 6.45 -2.65
N ARG A 191 1.56 5.93 -1.83
CA ARG A 191 1.63 6.23 -0.38
C ARG A 191 1.77 7.72 -0.11
N ILE A 192 2.74 8.39 -0.76
CA ILE A 192 2.94 9.85 -0.59
C ILE A 192 1.69 10.64 -0.97
N ILE A 193 1.04 10.28 -2.09
CA ILE A 193 -0.18 10.96 -2.53
C ILE A 193 -1.32 10.76 -1.52
N GLN A 194 -1.49 9.55 -0.95
CA GLN A 194 -2.55 9.34 0.05
C GLN A 194 -2.32 10.12 1.32
N GLU A 195 -1.08 10.21 1.82
CA GLU A 195 -0.75 11.02 3.00
C GLU A 195 -1.10 12.50 2.78
N VAL A 196 -0.75 13.05 1.61
CA VAL A 196 -1.05 14.45 1.28
C VAL A 196 -2.55 14.67 1.11
N LEU A 197 -3.28 13.75 0.46
CA LEU A 197 -4.74 13.86 0.35
C LEU A 197 -5.45 13.73 1.70
N ALA A 198 -4.91 12.92 2.61
CA ALA A 198 -5.40 12.81 3.98
C ALA A 198 -5.14 14.09 4.78
N ASP A 199 -3.96 14.69 4.62
CA ASP A 199 -3.63 16.00 5.21
C ASP A 199 -4.56 17.09 4.67
N GLU A 200 -4.75 17.19 3.36
CA GLU A 200 -5.69 18.12 2.73
C GLU A 200 -7.10 17.95 3.30
N PHE A 201 -7.59 16.72 3.38
CA PHE A 201 -8.93 16.44 3.90
C PHE A 201 -9.09 16.92 5.35
N ALA A 202 -8.08 16.73 6.19
CA ALA A 202 -8.09 17.22 7.57
C ALA A 202 -8.02 18.77 7.63
N ILE A 203 -7.16 19.37 6.82
CA ILE A 203 -6.97 20.84 6.73
C ILE A 203 -8.24 21.52 6.24
N GLU A 204 -8.86 21.02 5.16
CA GLU A 204 -10.10 21.56 4.59
C GLU A 204 -11.24 21.51 5.61
N LYS A 205 -11.33 20.42 6.38
CA LYS A 205 -12.37 20.25 7.39
C LYS A 205 -12.21 21.18 8.59
N GLN A 206 -10.98 21.50 9.00
CA GLN A 206 -10.71 22.41 10.11
C GLN A 206 -10.46 23.86 9.68
N LYS A 207 -10.32 24.12 8.38
CA LYS A 207 -9.95 25.42 7.81
C LYS A 207 -8.61 25.97 8.33
N THR A 208 -7.72 25.10 8.81
CA THR A 208 -6.39 25.46 9.30
C THR A 208 -5.44 24.27 9.21
N SER A 209 -4.17 24.52 8.91
CA SER A 209 -3.10 23.50 8.93
C SER A 209 -2.36 23.42 10.26
N VAL A 210 -2.56 24.39 11.15
CA VAL A 210 -1.82 24.53 12.41
C VAL A 210 -2.02 23.33 13.32
N ASN A 211 -3.26 22.88 13.49
CA ASN A 211 -3.58 21.77 14.39
C ASN A 211 -2.92 20.47 13.93
N LEU A 212 -3.01 20.15 12.64
CA LEU A 212 -2.42 18.95 12.08
C LEU A 212 -0.88 19.00 12.11
N GLY A 213 -0.29 20.15 11.76
CA GLY A 213 1.16 20.35 11.81
C GLY A 213 1.72 20.27 13.24
N SER A 214 1.04 20.87 14.22
CA SER A 214 1.39 20.78 15.64
C SER A 214 1.31 19.33 16.14
N ALA A 215 0.22 18.63 15.82
CA ALA A 215 0.05 17.22 16.18
C ALA A 215 1.16 16.35 15.60
N LEU A 216 1.47 16.50 14.30
CA LEU A 216 2.55 15.79 13.63
C LEU A 216 3.90 16.04 14.32
N LEU A 217 4.21 17.28 14.66
CA LEU A 217 5.45 17.64 15.35
C LEU A 217 5.55 17.00 16.74
N LYS A 218 4.46 17.02 17.53
CA LYS A 218 4.40 16.37 18.85
C LYS A 218 4.63 14.87 18.74
N MET A 219 3.94 14.21 17.80
CA MET A 219 4.08 12.77 17.55
C MET A 219 5.51 12.40 17.13
N LEU A 220 6.14 13.20 16.26
CA LEU A 220 7.53 12.96 15.82
C LEU A 220 8.55 13.13 16.97
N LYS A 221 8.33 14.09 17.88
CA LYS A 221 9.22 14.32 19.03
C LYS A 221 9.20 13.12 19.99
N VAL A 222 8.02 12.62 20.32
CA VAL A 222 7.85 11.46 21.21
C VAL A 222 8.27 10.15 20.52
N GLY A 223 7.93 9.96 19.25
CA GLY A 223 8.27 8.76 18.48
C GLY A 223 9.78 8.58 18.24
N LYS A 224 10.58 9.66 18.25
CA LYS A 224 12.05 9.57 18.25
C LYS A 224 12.63 9.08 19.59
N GLN A 225 11.91 9.25 20.69
CA GLN A 225 12.34 8.84 22.03
C GLN A 225 11.99 7.37 22.31
N GLU A 226 10.89 6.85 21.78
CA GLU A 226 10.54 5.41 21.86
C GLU A 226 11.08 4.63 20.65
N LYS A 227 12.37 4.28 20.65
CA LYS A 227 12.89 3.24 19.72
C LYS A 227 12.31 1.88 20.12
N MET A 228 11.19 1.49 19.51
CA MET A 228 10.63 0.15 19.65
C MET A 228 11.48 -0.91 18.91
N ALA A 229 11.69 -2.06 19.55
CA ALA A 229 12.38 -3.24 19.03
C ALA A 229 11.55 -4.08 18.03
N PHE A 230 10.69 -3.43 17.24
CA PHE A 230 9.87 -4.10 16.23
C PHE A 230 10.06 -3.47 14.86
N THR A 231 10.06 -4.30 13.82
CA THR A 231 9.99 -3.89 12.42
C THR A 231 8.64 -3.22 12.15
N TYR A 232 8.58 -1.90 12.38
CA TYR A 232 7.53 -1.05 11.84
C TYR A 232 8.11 -0.28 10.64
N VAL A 233 7.28 0.02 9.64
CA VAL A 233 7.67 0.94 8.57
C VAL A 233 7.79 2.31 9.21
N SER A 234 9.02 2.77 9.42
CA SER A 234 9.27 4.10 9.94
C SER A 234 8.62 5.15 9.06
N PHE A 235 7.99 6.12 9.71
CA PHE A 235 7.49 7.35 9.12
C PHE A 235 8.63 8.20 8.49
N ALA A 236 9.88 7.89 8.82
CA ALA A 236 11.08 8.49 8.24
C ALA A 236 11.43 7.78 6.91
N ASP A 237 11.63 8.41 5.76
CA ASP A 237 12.26 9.72 5.54
C ASP A 237 11.75 10.47 4.30
N THR A 238 10.73 9.98 3.58
CA THR A 238 10.26 10.63 2.33
C THR A 238 8.87 11.24 2.47
N SER A 239 7.89 10.52 3.03
CA SER A 239 6.52 11.04 3.15
C SER A 239 6.43 12.23 4.11
N VAL A 240 7.07 12.19 5.28
CA VAL A 240 7.03 13.29 6.27
C VAL A 240 7.58 14.59 5.71
N ASN A 241 8.73 14.53 5.03
CA ASN A 241 9.32 15.72 4.41
C ASN A 241 8.37 16.32 3.37
N TYR A 242 7.75 15.48 2.52
CA TYR A 242 6.75 15.94 1.57
C TYR A 242 5.51 16.54 2.25
N ARG A 243 5.05 15.95 3.36
CA ARG A 243 3.91 16.48 4.12
C ARG A 243 4.21 17.83 4.75
N ILE A 244 5.37 17.98 5.40
CA ILE A 244 5.82 19.25 5.99
C ILE A 244 5.95 20.31 4.89
N GLU A 245 6.62 19.97 3.79
CA GLU A 245 6.77 20.86 2.64
C GLU A 245 5.40 21.30 2.09
N TYR A 246 4.46 20.36 1.97
CA TYR A 246 3.11 20.63 1.50
C TYR A 246 2.30 21.50 2.47
N MET A 247 2.39 21.24 3.78
CA MET A 247 1.73 22.05 4.81
C MET A 247 2.23 23.50 4.82
N LEU A 248 3.52 23.71 4.54
CA LEU A 248 4.12 25.04 4.45
C LEU A 248 3.83 25.73 3.11
N ASN A 249 3.72 24.96 2.02
CA ASN A 249 3.54 25.47 0.66
C ASN A 249 2.41 24.73 -0.09
N PRO A 250 1.13 24.97 0.24
CA PRO A 250 -0.01 24.23 -0.30
C PRO A 250 -0.22 24.41 -1.82
N VAL A 251 0.38 25.43 -2.42
CA VAL A 251 0.31 25.68 -3.88
C VAL A 251 1.16 24.69 -4.68
N LYS A 252 2.09 23.97 -4.04
CA LYS A 252 3.00 23.03 -4.70
C LYS A 252 2.27 21.71 -4.98
N LYS A 253 1.70 21.58 -6.18
CA LYS A 253 1.11 20.32 -6.66
C LYS A 253 2.17 19.21 -6.70
N ILE A 254 1.83 18.02 -6.20
CA ILE A 254 2.68 16.84 -6.37
C ILE A 254 2.80 16.55 -7.87
N GLN A 255 4.00 16.77 -8.41
CA GLN A 255 4.31 16.41 -9.78
C GLN A 255 4.69 14.93 -9.85
N LEU A 256 3.97 14.17 -10.68
CA LEU A 256 4.34 12.81 -11.05
C LEU A 256 5.56 12.86 -12.00
N LYS A 257 6.75 13.11 -11.47
CA LYS A 257 7.99 12.92 -12.22
C LYS A 257 8.30 11.43 -12.25
N ILE A 258 7.78 10.75 -13.27
CA ILE A 258 8.12 9.36 -13.54
C ILE A 258 9.63 9.30 -13.85
N PRO A 259 10.43 8.52 -13.11
CA PRO A 259 11.84 8.38 -13.40
C PRO A 259 11.97 7.70 -14.77
N LEU A 260 12.50 8.45 -15.74
CA LEU A 260 12.61 8.01 -17.13
C LEU A 260 13.40 6.71 -17.25
N GLU A 261 14.44 6.51 -16.43
CA GLU A 261 15.21 5.26 -16.39
C GLU A 261 14.35 4.06 -15.98
N VAL A 262 13.55 4.19 -14.93
CA VAL A 262 12.66 3.13 -14.43
C VAL A 262 11.55 2.84 -15.44
N ALA A 263 11.00 3.89 -16.05
CA ALA A 263 9.99 3.76 -17.09
C ALA A 263 10.57 3.10 -18.34
N PHE A 264 11.78 3.49 -18.76
CA PHE A 264 12.47 2.91 -19.90
C PHE A 264 12.79 1.44 -19.67
N ILE A 265 13.36 1.08 -18.51
CA ILE A 265 13.63 -0.32 -18.15
C ILE A 265 12.32 -1.13 -18.17
N SER A 266 11.26 -0.61 -17.55
CA SER A 266 9.97 -1.31 -17.51
C SER A 266 9.34 -1.42 -18.90
N LEU A 267 9.49 -0.38 -19.73
CA LEU A 267 9.03 -0.37 -21.12
C LEU A 267 9.83 -1.34 -21.97
N THR A 268 11.15 -1.44 -21.82
CA THR A 268 11.97 -2.42 -22.53
C THR A 268 11.58 -3.84 -22.17
N ILE A 269 11.35 -4.13 -20.88
CA ILE A 269 10.86 -5.44 -20.43
C ILE A 269 9.49 -5.73 -21.07
N PHE A 270 8.57 -4.76 -21.03
CA PHE A 270 7.23 -4.90 -21.62
C PHE A 270 7.27 -5.06 -23.15
N SER A 271 8.06 -4.25 -23.85
CA SER A 271 8.22 -4.29 -25.31
C SER A 271 8.89 -5.58 -25.77
N LEU A 272 9.85 -6.12 -25.02
CA LEU A 272 10.40 -7.45 -25.28
C LEU A 272 9.29 -8.51 -25.17
N ILE A 273 8.53 -8.50 -24.07
CA ILE A 273 7.39 -9.43 -23.87
C ILE A 273 6.36 -9.31 -25.01
N CYS A 274 6.01 -8.09 -25.44
CA CYS A 274 5.06 -7.86 -26.52
C CYS A 274 5.61 -8.27 -27.90
N ALA A 275 6.88 -7.97 -28.21
CA ALA A 275 7.51 -8.38 -29.46
C ALA A 275 7.60 -9.91 -29.55
N PHE A 276 7.90 -10.58 -28.43
CA PHE A 276 7.84 -12.04 -28.32
C PHE A 276 6.42 -12.57 -28.53
N PHE A 277 5.40 -11.87 -28.01
CA PHE A 277 4.00 -12.26 -28.20
C PHE A 277 3.54 -12.18 -29.66
N ILE A 278 3.95 -11.13 -30.39
CA ILE A 278 3.63 -10.96 -31.81
C ILE A 278 4.36 -12.01 -32.66
N TYR A 279 5.64 -12.28 -32.39
CA TYR A 279 6.42 -13.29 -33.13
C TYR A 279 5.84 -14.70 -32.98
N ALA A 280 5.38 -15.09 -31.79
CA ALA A 280 4.80 -16.41 -31.58
C ALA A 280 3.39 -16.60 -32.16
N LEU A 281 2.69 -15.50 -32.50
CA LEU A 281 1.37 -15.51 -33.13
C LEU A 281 1.43 -15.43 -34.67
N ALA A 282 2.59 -15.06 -35.23
CA ALA A 282 2.87 -14.98 -36.66
C ALA A 282 3.30 -16.35 -37.22
#